data_AF-A0A351UMP4-F1
#
_entry.id   AF-A0A351UMP4-F1
#
_cell.length_a   1.000
_cell.length_b   1.000
_cell.length_c   1.000
_cell.angle_alpha   90.00
_cell.angle_beta   90.00
_cell.angle_gamma   90.00
#
_symmetry.space_group_name_H-M   'P 1'
#
loop_
_entity.id
_entity.type
_entity.pdbx_description
1 polymer ?
#
loop_
_entity_poly.entity_id
_entity_poly.type
_entity_poly.pdbx_seq_one_letter_code
_entity_poly.pdbx_strand_id
1 'polypeptide(L)'
;MVLYAAGKASFVIDAYTRRIASRAGAAEDLSYDGWKELFERGLPPDVKMYNEYHALLVKLGKDFCRKTVPLCSSCPLGAVCARKIYGKNRKAA
;
A
#
# COMPACT_ATOMS: atom_id res chain seq x y z
N MET A 1 -19.73 5.57 16.68
CA MET A 1 -20.36 5.71 15.34
C MET A 1 -20.21 7.18 14.94
N VAL A 2 -19.25 7.51 14.07
CA VAL A 2 -18.95 8.90 13.68
C VAL A 2 -19.36 9.12 12.24
N LEU A 3 -20.20 10.13 12.07
CA LEU A 3 -20.82 10.74 10.89
C LEU A 3 -19.98 10.70 9.60
N TYR A 4 -20.41 9.89 8.62
CA TYR A 4 -19.96 9.96 7.22
C TYR A 4 -20.87 10.88 6.38
N ALA A 5 -21.20 12.07 6.88
CA ALA A 5 -22.17 12.98 6.25
C ALA A 5 -21.56 14.28 5.67
N ALA A 6 -20.23 14.33 5.46
CA ALA A 6 -19.56 15.56 5.02
C ALA A 6 -19.01 15.55 3.58
N GLY A 7 -19.20 14.48 2.78
CA GLY A 7 -18.67 14.42 1.41
C GLY A 7 -17.13 14.59 1.31
N LYS A 8 -16.41 14.51 2.44
CA LYS A 8 -14.97 14.60 2.47
C LYS A 8 -14.40 13.30 1.92
N ALA A 9 -13.63 13.40 0.84
CA ALA A 9 -12.81 12.30 0.37
C ALA A 9 -11.95 11.82 1.54
N SER A 10 -12.15 10.56 1.95
CA SER A 10 -11.42 9.94 3.05
C SER A 10 -10.73 8.71 2.52
N PHE A 11 -9.41 8.67 2.59
CA PHE A 11 -8.66 7.50 2.12
C PHE A 11 -8.83 6.33 3.11
N VAL A 12 -9.13 5.14 2.59
CA VAL A 12 -9.37 3.94 3.41
C VAL A 12 -8.06 3.14 3.55
N ILE A 13 -7.59 3.00 4.80
CA ILE A 13 -6.40 2.22 5.14
C ILE A 13 -6.81 0.81 5.55
N ASP A 14 -6.37 -0.19 4.80
CA ASP A 14 -6.61 -1.60 5.11
C ASP A 14 -5.32 -2.34 5.51
N ALA A 15 -5.40 -3.67 5.61
CA ALA A 15 -4.24 -4.51 5.87
C ALA A 15 -3.27 -4.63 4.68
N TYR A 16 -3.72 -4.41 3.44
CA TYR A 16 -2.89 -4.44 2.24
C TYR A 16 -2.04 -3.17 2.15
N THR A 17 -2.67 -2.00 2.27
CA THR A 17 -2.04 -0.69 2.28
C THR A 17 -0.92 -0.63 3.32
N ARG A 18 -1.21 -0.98 4.57
CA ARG A 18 -0.19 -1.01 5.65
C ARG A 18 0.97 -1.93 5.32
N ARG A 19 0.69 -3.16 4.86
CA ARG A 19 1.73 -4.15 4.53
C ARG A 19 2.61 -3.68 3.36
N ILE A 20 1.99 -3.16 2.29
CA ILE A 20 2.70 -2.73 1.08
C ILE A 20 3.54 -1.51 1.39
N ALA A 21 2.97 -0.50 2.07
CA ALA A 21 3.67 0.73 2.40
C ALA A 21 4.84 0.50 3.38
N SER A 22 4.65 -0.35 4.40
CA SER A 22 5.72 -0.78 5.30
C SER A 22 6.83 -1.53 4.56
N ARG A 23 6.49 -2.47 3.66
CA ARG A 23 7.51 -3.15 2.84
C ARG A 23 8.18 -2.22 1.83
N ALA A 24 7.46 -1.24 1.29
CA ALA A 24 8.02 -0.27 0.36
C ALA A 24 8.99 0.70 1.05
N GLY A 25 8.95 0.80 2.39
CA GLY A 25 9.75 1.73 3.17
C GLY A 25 9.12 3.12 3.31
N ALA A 26 7.81 3.24 3.07
CA ALA A 26 7.10 4.52 3.15
C ALA A 26 6.88 4.96 4.61
N ALA A 27 6.51 4.02 5.49
CA ALA A 27 6.43 4.22 6.94
C ALA A 27 6.30 2.86 7.66
N GLU A 28 6.67 2.80 8.94
CA GLU A 28 6.38 1.67 9.83
C GLU A 28 5.72 2.22 11.11
N ASP A 29 4.90 1.40 11.78
CA ASP A 29 4.31 1.71 13.10
C ASP A 29 3.46 2.99 13.23
N LEU A 30 2.87 3.49 12.14
CA LEU A 30 1.90 4.58 12.22
C LEU A 30 0.53 4.10 12.74
N SER A 31 -0.15 5.00 13.46
CA SER A 31 -1.57 4.87 13.79
C SER A 31 -2.44 4.90 12.52
N TYR A 32 -3.71 4.50 12.62
CA TYR A 32 -4.63 4.56 11.48
C TYR A 32 -4.69 5.96 10.86
N ASP A 33 -4.81 7.00 11.69
CA ASP A 33 -4.87 8.38 11.23
C ASP A 33 -3.54 8.84 10.61
N GLY A 34 -2.39 8.42 11.17
CA GLY A 34 -1.08 8.71 10.59
C GLY A 34 -0.91 8.09 9.21
N TRP A 35 -1.38 6.85 9.02
CA TRP A 35 -1.42 6.23 7.69
C TRP A 35 -2.33 7.01 6.75
N LYS A 36 -3.55 7.31 7.18
CA LYS A 36 -4.53 8.04 6.37
C LYS A 36 -3.96 9.38 5.90
N GLU A 37 -3.37 10.14 6.82
CA GLU A 37 -2.76 11.42 6.52
C GLU A 37 -1.57 11.30 5.55
N LEU A 38 -0.74 10.26 5.66
CA LEU A 38 0.35 10.01 4.71
C LEU A 38 -0.16 9.91 3.26
N PHE A 39 -1.27 9.18 3.05
CA PHE A 39 -1.86 9.02 1.72
C PHE A 39 -2.62 10.28 1.27
N GLU A 40 -3.39 10.91 2.16
CA GLU A 40 -4.14 12.14 1.83
C GLU A 40 -3.23 13.34 1.55
N ARG A 41 -2.02 13.39 2.15
CA ARG A 41 -1.00 14.40 1.79
C ARG A 41 -0.35 14.11 0.44
N GLY A 42 -0.30 12.85 0.02
CA GLY A 42 0.34 12.42 -1.23
C GLY A 42 -0.60 12.31 -2.43
N LEU A 43 -1.92 12.38 -2.22
CA LEU A 43 -2.94 12.20 -3.25
C LEU A 43 -3.89 13.41 -3.30
N PRO A 44 -4.41 13.79 -4.49
CA PRO A 44 -5.45 14.81 -4.59
C PRO A 44 -6.71 14.38 -3.81
N PRO A 45 -7.41 15.32 -3.13
CA PRO A 45 -8.61 15.03 -2.36
C PRO A 45 -9.82 14.75 -3.26
N ASP A 46 -9.84 13.57 -3.87
CA ASP A 46 -10.87 13.10 -4.79
C ASP A 46 -11.29 11.68 -4.41
N VAL A 47 -12.60 11.48 -4.20
CA VAL A 47 -13.18 10.19 -3.78
C VAL A 47 -12.91 9.08 -4.80
N LYS A 48 -13.02 9.39 -6.09
CA LYS A 48 -12.76 8.45 -7.17
C LYS A 48 -11.29 8.07 -7.22
N MET A 49 -10.40 9.06 -7.07
CA MET A 49 -8.95 8.83 -6.98
C MET A 49 -8.61 7.92 -5.80
N TYR A 50 -9.20 8.16 -4.62
CA TYR A 50 -8.97 7.33 -3.44
C TYR A 50 -9.47 5.90 -3.61
N ASN A 51 -10.65 5.72 -4.21
CA ASN A 51 -11.21 4.39 -4.47
C ASN A 51 -10.36 3.61 -5.49
N GLU A 52 -9.92 4.27 -6.56
CA GLU A 52 -9.06 3.66 -7.56
C GLU A 52 -7.71 3.25 -6.97
N TYR A 53 -7.09 4.15 -6.22
CA TYR A 53 -5.80 3.88 -5.58
C TYR A 53 -5.89 2.75 -4.56
N HIS A 54 -6.96 2.70 -3.77
CA HIS A 54 -7.26 1.57 -2.88
C HIS A 54 -7.39 0.25 -3.65
N ALA A 55 -8.17 0.23 -4.74
CA ALA A 55 -8.33 -0.96 -5.58
C ALA A 55 -7.00 -1.45 -6.17
N LEU A 56 -6.14 -0.52 -6.61
CA LEU A 56 -4.80 -0.82 -7.11
C LEU A 56 -3.90 -1.44 -6.03
N LEU A 57 -3.92 -0.90 -4.81
CA LEU A 57 -3.17 -1.46 -3.68
C LEU A 57 -3.65 -2.87 -3.30
N VAL A 58 -4.97 -3.08 -3.28
CA VAL A 58 -5.55 -4.40 -3.02
C VAL A 58 -5.13 -5.40 -4.10
N LYS A 59 -5.23 -5.03 -5.38
CA LYS A 59 -4.79 -5.87 -6.50
C LYS A 59 -3.30 -6.18 -6.41
N LEU A 60 -2.47 -5.17 -6.18
CA LEU A 60 -1.03 -5.33 -5.99
C LEU A 60 -0.71 -6.30 -4.84
N GLY A 61 -1.41 -6.16 -3.72
CA GLY A 61 -1.20 -6.98 -2.53
C GLY A 61 -1.69 -8.42 -2.67
N LYS A 62 -2.66 -8.69 -3.54
CA LYS A 62 -3.15 -10.04 -3.87
C LYS A 62 -2.29 -10.70 -4.95
N ASP A 63 -1.97 -9.96 -6.01
CA ASP A 63 -1.31 -10.54 -7.18
C ASP A 63 0.21 -10.66 -6.96
N PHE A 64 0.84 -9.65 -6.35
CA PHE A 64 2.29 -9.54 -6.21
C PHE A 64 2.76 -9.54 -4.75
N CYS A 65 2.38 -8.53 -3.95
CA CYS A 65 2.86 -8.32 -2.57
C CYS A 65 2.04 -9.15 -1.55
N ARG A 66 1.96 -10.45 -1.81
CA ARG A 66 1.23 -11.43 -1.00
C ARG A 66 1.80 -11.50 0.42
N LYS A 67 0.95 -11.87 1.38
CA LYS A 67 1.34 -11.97 2.80
C LYS A 67 2.48 -12.99 2.98
N THR A 68 2.31 -14.20 2.43
CA THR A 68 3.21 -15.34 2.62
C THR A 68 4.40 -15.36 1.65
N VAL A 69 4.15 -15.36 0.34
CA VAL A 69 5.20 -15.44 -0.69
C VAL A 69 5.04 -14.28 -1.67
N PRO A 70 5.70 -13.13 -1.46
CA PRO A 70 5.58 -11.99 -2.35
C PRO A 70 6.40 -12.21 -3.64
N LEU A 71 5.83 -11.85 -4.79
CA LEU A 71 6.49 -11.92 -6.11
C LEU A 71 7.23 -10.61 -6.42
N CYS A 72 8.27 -10.30 -5.64
CA CYS A 72 9.00 -9.03 -5.78
C CYS A 72 9.70 -8.86 -7.14
N SER A 73 10.09 -9.96 -7.81
CA SER A 73 10.74 -9.94 -9.13
C SER A 73 9.85 -9.39 -10.24
N SER A 74 8.54 -9.62 -10.15
CA SER A 74 7.53 -9.18 -11.13
C SER A 74 6.67 -8.04 -10.57
N CYS A 75 6.99 -7.54 -9.38
CA CYS A 75 6.22 -6.49 -8.72
C CYS A 75 6.53 -5.13 -9.38
N PRO A 76 5.52 -4.33 -9.76
CA PRO A 76 5.73 -3.00 -10.31
C PRO A 76 6.40 -2.04 -9.30
N LEU A 77 6.16 -2.23 -8.00
CA LEU A 77 6.87 -1.48 -6.95
C LEU A 77 8.28 -2.01 -6.69
N GLY A 78 8.75 -3.02 -7.43
CA GLY A 78 10.06 -3.62 -7.24
C GLY A 78 11.19 -2.59 -7.27
N ALA A 79 11.17 -1.63 -8.19
CA ALA A 79 12.23 -0.62 -8.31
C ALA A 79 12.35 0.29 -7.06
N VAL A 80 11.22 0.64 -6.44
CA VAL A 80 11.14 1.62 -5.33
C VAL A 80 10.98 0.97 -3.95
N CYS A 81 10.71 -0.34 -3.90
CA CYS A 81 10.45 -1.05 -2.66
C CYS A 81 11.75 -1.30 -1.88
N ALA A 82 11.84 -0.71 -0.67
CA ALA A 82 12.98 -0.89 0.23
C ALA A 82 13.19 -2.36 0.65
N ARG A 83 12.09 -3.10 0.91
CA ARG A 83 12.12 -4.50 1.33
C ARG A 83 11.87 -5.43 0.13
N LYS A 84 12.85 -5.53 -0.77
CA LYS A 84 12.94 -6.61 -1.78
C LYS A 84 13.21 -7.95 -1.10
N ILE A 85 12.17 -8.52 -0.47
CA ILE A 85 12.27 -9.74 0.35
C ILE A 85 12.45 -10.99 -0.54
N TYR A 86 11.95 -10.97 -1.78
CA TYR A 86 12.00 -12.12 -2.69
C TYR A 86 12.95 -11.85 -3.86
N GLY A 87 14.00 -12.67 -4.02
CA GLY A 87 14.92 -12.61 -5.16
C GLY A 87 16.39 -12.33 -4.86
N LYS A 88 16.82 -12.12 -3.60
CA LYS A 88 18.26 -12.00 -3.27
C LYS A 88 18.99 -13.35 -3.10
N ASN A 89 18.32 -14.49 -3.23
CA ASN A 89 18.94 -15.82 -3.16
C ASN A 89 18.23 -16.85 -4.06
N ARG A 90 18.32 -16.69 -5.38
CA ARG A 90 18.52 -17.86 -6.24
C ARG A 90 19.92 -17.74 -6.80
N LYS A 91 20.88 -18.39 -6.13
CA LYS A 91 22.14 -18.76 -6.77
C LYS A 91 21.75 -19.48 -8.06
N ALA A 92 22.08 -18.89 -9.19
CA ALA A 92 22.33 -19.66 -10.39
C ALA A 92 23.71 -20.30 -10.18
N ALA A 93 23.72 -21.59 -9.86
CA ALA A 93 24.83 -22.53 -10.00
C ALA A 93 24.31 -23.91 -9.58
#